data_AF-A0A7W7AJG5-F1
#
_entry.id   AF-A0A7W7AJG5-F1
#
_cell.length_a   1.000
_cell.length_b   1.000
_cell.length_c   1.000
_cell.angle_alpha   90.00
_cell.angle_beta   90.00
_cell.angle_gamma   90.00
#
_symmetry.space_group_name_H-M   'P 1'
#
loop_
_entity.id
_entity.type
_entity.pdbx_description
1 polymer ?
#
loop_
_entity_poly.entity_id
_entity_poly.type
_entity_poly.pdbx_seq_one_letter_code
_entity_poly.pdbx_strand_id
1 'polypeptide(L)'
;MKKIGLLLPVAAALALAACGGKGDDKLGDRVEQAADNRADALEAQADNLEDQAKAVRKTGEQQEDAIDAADVNAQAMSNGEKEALINGSDKLR
;
A
#
# COMPACT_ATOMS: atom_id res chain seq x y z
N MET A 1 48.92 -23.00 16.70
CA MET A 1 49.57 -22.88 15.36
C MET A 1 48.54 -23.36 14.33
N LYS A 2 48.07 -22.64 13.31
CA LYS A 2 48.47 -21.41 12.62
C LYS A 2 47.25 -20.47 12.53
N LYS A 3 47.48 -19.17 12.68
CA LYS A 3 46.55 -18.11 12.30
C LYS A 3 46.56 -18.04 10.77
N ILE A 4 45.50 -18.50 10.10
CA ILE A 4 45.32 -18.26 8.67
C ILE A 4 44.36 -17.09 8.58
N GLY A 5 44.95 -15.90 8.46
CA GLY A 5 44.23 -14.65 8.30
C GLY A 5 43.36 -14.71 7.06
N LEU A 6 42.08 -14.40 7.26
CA LEU A 6 41.13 -14.07 6.22
C LEU A 6 41.58 -12.73 5.60
N LEU A 7 42.46 -12.81 4.61
CA LEU A 7 42.76 -11.69 3.72
C LEU A 7 41.60 -11.57 2.72
N LEU A 8 40.70 -10.63 3.01
CA LEU A 8 39.75 -10.07 2.04
C LEU A 8 40.56 -9.47 0.87
N PRO A 9 40.39 -9.90 -0.39
CA PRO A 9 40.87 -9.12 -1.51
C PRO A 9 39.83 -8.03 -1.82
N VAL A 10 39.89 -6.92 -1.09
CA VAL A 10 39.30 -5.64 -1.54
C VAL A 10 40.26 -5.07 -2.60
N ALA A 11 40.21 -5.57 -3.84
CA ALA A 11 41.09 -5.08 -4.89
C ALA A 11 40.57 -5.30 -6.32
N ALA A 12 39.29 -5.02 -6.59
CA ALA A 12 38.78 -5.00 -7.97
C ALA A 12 37.93 -3.78 -8.34
N ALA A 13 37.85 -2.75 -7.49
CA ALA A 13 37.03 -1.56 -7.75
C ALA A 13 37.79 -0.39 -8.43
N LEU A 14 39.09 -0.52 -8.70
CA LEU A 14 39.91 0.60 -9.20
C LEU A 14 40.24 0.54 -10.70
N ALA A 15 39.83 -0.50 -11.41
CA ALA A 15 40.10 -0.63 -12.85
C ALA A 15 39.05 0.02 -13.76
N LEU A 16 37.99 0.62 -13.20
CA LEU A 16 36.92 1.30 -13.96
C LEU A 16 37.00 2.84 -13.94
N ALA A 17 38.02 3.42 -13.31
CA ALA A 17 38.21 4.87 -13.27
C ALA A 17 38.95 5.43 -14.52
N ALA A 18 39.35 4.57 -15.46
CA ALA A 18 40.14 4.95 -16.64
C ALA A 18 39.38 4.78 -17.98
N CYS A 19 38.08 4.53 -17.97
CA CYS A 19 37.23 4.60 -19.17
C CYS A 19 36.13 5.66 -18.99
N GLY A 20 36.50 6.93 -19.23
CA GLY A 20 35.62 8.01 -19.68
C GLY A 20 34.34 8.29 -18.88
N GLY A 21 34.40 9.32 -18.02
CA GLY A 21 33.22 9.94 -17.42
C GLY A 21 32.08 10.16 -18.44
N LYS A 22 30.86 9.76 -18.03
CA LYS A 22 29.56 9.68 -18.75
C LYS A 22 28.75 8.41 -18.40
N GLY A 23 29.24 7.56 -17.50
CA GLY A 23 28.53 6.34 -17.07
C GLY A 23 27.70 6.54 -15.80
N ASP A 24 28.16 7.40 -14.91
CA ASP A 24 27.56 7.78 -13.63
C ASP A 24 26.32 8.67 -13.79
N ASP A 25 26.36 9.68 -14.67
CA ASP A 25 25.17 10.50 -14.99
C ASP A 25 24.02 9.62 -15.53
N LYS A 26 24.34 8.67 -16.41
CA LYS A 26 23.36 7.71 -16.95
C LYS A 26 22.86 6.70 -15.92
N LEU A 27 23.63 6.46 -14.86
CA LEU A 27 23.19 5.61 -13.75
C LEU A 27 22.26 6.39 -12.83
N GLY A 28 22.57 7.65 -12.54
CA GLY A 28 21.71 8.58 -11.81
C GLY A 28 20.32 8.70 -12.45
N ASP A 29 20.26 9.01 -13.75
CA ASP A 29 19.00 9.13 -14.49
C ASP A 29 18.17 7.84 -14.44
N ARG A 30 18.82 6.66 -14.49
CA ARG A 30 18.13 5.37 -14.39
C ARG A 30 17.61 5.10 -12.98
N VAL A 31 18.32 5.54 -11.95
CA VAL A 31 17.87 5.42 -10.56
C VAL A 31 16.65 6.33 -10.33
N GLU A 32 16.69 7.57 -10.81
CA GLU A 32 15.57 8.51 -10.75
C GLU A 32 14.35 7.94 -11.49
N GLN A 33 14.50 7.54 -12.76
CA GLN A 33 13.40 6.92 -13.51
C GLN A 33 12.85 5.65 -12.84
N ALA A 34 13.69 4.83 -12.23
CA ALA A 34 13.23 3.65 -11.50
C ALA A 34 12.49 4.02 -10.21
N ALA A 35 12.86 5.12 -9.55
CA ALA A 35 12.14 5.64 -8.40
C ALA A 35 10.78 6.21 -8.81
N ASP A 36 10.75 7.02 -9.87
CA ASP A 36 9.51 7.62 -10.41
C ASP A 36 8.51 6.54 -10.82
N ASN A 37 8.94 5.53 -11.59
CA ASN A 37 8.06 4.41 -11.97
C ASN A 37 7.47 3.66 -10.76
N ARG A 38 8.21 3.59 -9.64
CA ARG A 38 7.70 2.97 -8.40
C ARG A 38 6.72 3.90 -7.71
N ALA A 39 6.98 5.20 -7.71
CA ALA A 39 6.07 6.21 -7.15
C ALA A 39 4.75 6.21 -7.92
N ASP A 40 4.77 6.26 -9.25
CA ASP A 40 3.58 6.20 -10.11
C ASP A 40 2.76 4.93 -9.85
N ALA A 41 3.43 3.79 -9.67
CA ALA A 41 2.76 2.53 -9.34
C ALA A 41 2.11 2.56 -7.94
N LEU A 42 2.68 3.27 -6.98
CA LEU A 42 2.10 3.46 -5.65
C LEU A 42 0.91 4.44 -5.69
N GLU A 43 1.03 5.52 -6.46
CA GLU A 43 -0.06 6.48 -6.68
C GLU A 43 -1.27 5.80 -7.32
N ALA A 44 -1.07 5.02 -8.39
CA ALA A 44 -2.15 4.27 -9.03
C ALA A 44 -2.84 3.26 -8.08
N GLN A 45 -2.08 2.65 -7.16
CA GLN A 45 -2.64 1.79 -6.12
C GLN A 45 -3.43 2.60 -5.09
N ALA A 46 -2.93 3.77 -4.70
CA ALA A 46 -3.60 4.65 -3.74
C ALA A 46 -4.94 5.15 -4.30
N ASP A 47 -4.99 5.57 -5.56
CA ASP A 47 -6.22 6.00 -6.23
C ASP A 47 -7.26 4.87 -6.24
N ASN A 48 -6.83 3.65 -6.57
CA ASN A 48 -7.70 2.49 -6.56
C ASN A 48 -8.27 2.20 -5.15
N LEU A 49 -7.43 2.29 -4.12
CA LEU A 49 -7.86 2.14 -2.73
C LEU A 49 -8.82 3.26 -2.30
N GLU A 50 -8.59 4.49 -2.76
CA GLU A 50 -9.47 5.61 -2.48
C GLU A 50 -10.86 5.39 -3.08
N ASP A 51 -10.93 4.92 -4.33
CA ASP A 51 -12.19 4.61 -5.00
C ASP A 51 -12.94 3.46 -4.31
N GLN A 52 -12.23 2.42 -3.87
CA GLN A 52 -12.82 1.36 -3.04
C GLN A 52 -13.36 1.92 -1.72
N ALA A 53 -12.61 2.79 -1.05
CA ALA A 53 -13.06 3.41 0.19
C ALA A 53 -14.30 4.30 -0.01
N LYS A 54 -14.37 5.06 -1.11
CA LYS A 54 -15.56 5.83 -1.49
C LYS A 54 -16.77 4.92 -1.71
N ALA A 55 -16.60 3.78 -2.37
CA ALA A 55 -17.68 2.82 -2.58
C ALA A 55 -18.19 2.24 -1.26
N VAL A 56 -17.30 1.90 -0.31
CA VAL A 56 -17.69 1.43 1.03
C VAL A 56 -18.47 2.50 1.78
N ARG A 57 -18.00 3.76 1.79
CA ARG A 57 -18.71 4.87 2.45
C ARG A 57 -20.10 5.09 1.86
N LYS A 58 -20.22 5.10 0.53
CA LYS A 58 -21.50 5.27 -0.16
C LYS A 58 -22.49 4.16 0.18
N THR A 59 -22.04 2.91 0.28
CA THR A 59 -22.90 1.80 0.72
C THR A 59 -23.36 1.99 2.16
N GLY A 60 -22.48 2.47 3.05
CA GLY A 60 -22.82 2.80 4.44
C GLY A 60 -23.86 3.93 4.54
N GLU A 61 -23.70 5.00 3.76
CA GLU A 61 -24.67 6.10 3.67
C GLU A 61 -26.04 5.61 3.20
N GLN A 62 -26.09 4.79 2.14
CA GLN A 62 -27.35 4.20 1.66
C GLN A 62 -28.03 3.31 2.70
N GLN A 63 -27.24 2.60 3.51
CA GLN A 63 -27.78 1.76 4.56
C GLN A 63 -28.33 2.60 5.72
N GLU A 64 -27.65 3.69 6.09
CA GLU A 64 -28.13 4.63 7.09
C GLU A 64 -29.44 5.30 6.65
N ASP A 65 -29.49 5.83 5.42
CA ASP A 65 -30.71 6.37 4.81
C ASP A 65 -31.89 5.36 4.88
N ALA A 66 -31.61 4.07 4.62
CA ALA A 66 -32.62 3.01 4.67
C ALA A 66 -33.10 2.69 6.09
N ILE A 67 -32.20 2.75 7.08
CA ILE A 67 -32.55 2.57 8.50
C ILE A 67 -33.43 3.72 8.98
N ASP A 68 -33.07 4.95 8.63
CA ASP A 68 -33.83 6.16 8.96
C ASP A 68 -35.21 6.14 8.29
N ALA A 69 -35.27 5.78 7.00
CA ALA A 69 -36.53 5.65 6.27
C ALA A 69 -37.45 4.54 6.82
N ALA A 70 -36.86 3.49 7.42
CA ALA A 70 -37.60 2.40 8.04
C ALA A 70 -38.07 2.72 9.47
N ASP A 71 -37.71 3.89 10.03
CA ASP A 71 -38.05 4.33 11.39
C ASP A 71 -37.74 3.25 12.45
N VAL A 72 -36.53 2.66 12.32
CA VAL A 72 -36.12 1.54 13.19
C VAL A 72 -36.00 2.02 14.64
N ASN A 73 -36.77 1.40 15.53
CA ASN A 73 -36.65 1.65 16.96
C ASN A 73 -35.41 0.93 17.54
N ALA A 74 -34.24 1.55 17.41
CA ALA A 74 -32.99 1.03 17.94
C ALA A 74 -33.00 0.82 19.47
N GLN A 75 -33.89 1.49 20.22
CA GLN A 75 -33.97 1.31 21.68
C GLN A 75 -34.62 -0.02 22.06
N ALA A 76 -35.51 -0.54 21.21
CA ALA A 76 -36.17 -1.83 21.39
C ALA A 76 -35.33 -3.02 20.90
N MET A 77 -34.24 -2.78 20.16
CA MET A 77 -33.37 -3.82 19.61
C MET A 77 -32.38 -4.34 20.64
N SER A 78 -32.15 -5.65 20.61
CA SER A 78 -31.02 -6.29 21.28
C SER A 78 -29.69 -5.88 20.67
N ASN A 79 -28.59 -6.09 21.40
CA ASN A 79 -27.25 -5.78 20.90
C ASN A 79 -26.89 -6.61 19.65
N GLY A 80 -27.35 -7.86 19.57
CA GLY A 80 -27.10 -8.72 18.41
C GLY A 80 -27.78 -8.20 17.14
N GLU A 81 -29.01 -7.69 17.25
CA GLU A 81 -29.72 -7.11 16.10
C GLU A 81 -29.07 -5.80 15.64
N LYS A 82 -28.59 -4.97 16.57
CA LYS A 82 -27.82 -3.75 16.24
C LYS A 82 -26.53 -4.09 15.52
N GLU A 83 -25.80 -5.09 16.00
CA GLU A 83 -24.57 -5.54 15.35
C GLU A 83 -24.83 -6.13 13.95
N ALA A 84 -25.96 -6.80 13.75
CA ALA A 84 -26.34 -7.32 12.44
C ALA A 84 -26.65 -6.20 11.43
N LEU A 85 -27.23 -5.09 11.89
CA LEU A 85 -27.36 -3.89 11.06
C LEU A 85 -25.98 -3.28 10.77
N ILE A 86 -25.17 -2.98 11.80
CA ILE A 86 -23.89 -2.27 11.63
C ILE A 86 -22.91 -3.03 10.71
N ASN A 87 -22.82 -4.35 10.85
CA ASN A 87 -21.84 -5.15 10.09
C ASN A 87 -22.40 -5.68 8.77
N GLY A 88 -23.66 -5.37 8.44
CA GLY A 88 -24.38 -5.97 7.33
C GLY A 88 -24.63 -7.48 7.52
N SER A 89 -25.39 -8.05 6.58
CA SER A 89 -25.73 -9.48 6.55
C SER A 89 -24.55 -10.45 6.36
N ASP A 90 -23.31 -9.96 6.31
CA ASP A 90 -22.11 -10.79 6.09
C ASP A 90 -21.82 -11.76 7.24
N LYS A 91 -22.36 -11.51 8.45
CA LYS A 91 -22.34 -12.48 9.57
C LYS A 91 -23.45 -13.54 9.51
N LEU A 92 -24.38 -13.45 8.57
CA LEU A 92 -25.49 -14.40 8.38
C LEU A 92 -25.28 -15.34 7.18
N ARG A 93 -24.13 -15.24 6.50
CA ARG A 93 -23.73 -16.11 5.39
C ARG A 93 -22.79 -17.22 5.83
#